data_AF-A0A2H5ZL18-F1
#
_entry.id   AF-A0A2H5ZL18-F1
#
_cell.length_a   1.000
_cell.length_b   1.000
_cell.length_c   1.000
_cell.angle_alpha   90.00
_cell.angle_beta   90.00
_cell.angle_gamma   90.00
#
_symmetry.space_group_name_H-M   'P 1'
#
loop_
_entity.id
_entity.type
_entity.pdbx_description
1 polymer ?
#
loop_
_entity_poly.entity_id
_entity_poly.type
_entity_poly.pdbx_seq_one_letter_code
_entity_poly.pdbx_strand_id
1 'polypeptide(L)'
;MMRWRKWVAAVSLAALFGCGSDGEPEAGEVSLLPLRAERGADAGIYDSSGRQVLLRGVNLNSLGDYYQDNPALPPVLPLQEEDFRQMAALGFNVVRLIVSWSALEPQRGQRSAAYLRRIREAVAQAKKYGLYVILDMHQDAWGKYIATPPGVECGATRERAIGWDGAPEWATITDGRSTCRAPGIRELSPAVSQAFENFYADRDGIQTAFIETWEYLAGAFAREVAVAGYDLFNEPHWGNNIVGGGPKLSALYARLIPAIRAAERAAGGFHHIVFFEPIVLWPVEGNLPDPQVMTDPNLVFAPHNYAESITTANPLTIEQVFERAKMDSAYYGVAFWIGEYGWFSDPMGNQSRLLRYAALEDRYAVGGAWWQWKQACGDPHSIGIPGGSPPSLLIHLRYSACPGDVDLGFVPEWVEVLSRPYPRAVPGRLVTLSSDPKRAELVLEGETAQPGWADLWVPRRLGFPFVTGDGVGEVSVQMVPGGYRIRVEVRGNYRLQTSWLGG
;
A
#
# COMPACT_ATOMS: atom_id res chain seq x y z
N MET A 1 41.86 14.86 -21.89
CA MET A 1 40.88 15.97 -21.88
C MET A 1 39.80 15.69 -22.91
N MET A 2 38.74 15.00 -22.50
CA MET A 2 37.64 14.61 -23.38
C MET A 2 36.54 15.66 -23.25
N ARG A 3 36.30 16.41 -24.32
CA ARG A 3 35.28 17.47 -24.38
C ARG A 3 33.91 16.83 -24.59
N TRP A 4 33.04 16.92 -23.58
CA TRP A 4 31.64 16.51 -23.67
C TRP A 4 30.81 17.64 -24.27
N ARG A 5 30.10 17.36 -25.37
CA ARG A 5 29.17 18.29 -26.01
C ARG A 5 27.78 18.10 -25.39
N LYS A 6 27.25 19.15 -24.77
CA LYS A 6 25.84 19.25 -24.38
C LYS A 6 24.99 19.38 -25.64
N TRP A 7 24.04 18.48 -25.85
CA TRP A 7 23.03 18.60 -26.91
C TRP A 7 21.70 19.04 -26.28
N VAL A 8 21.09 20.08 -26.86
CA VAL A 8 19.71 20.49 -26.56
C VAL A 8 18.82 19.76 -27.56
N ALA A 9 17.96 18.85 -27.11
CA ALA A 9 16.99 18.18 -27.97
C ALA A 9 15.83 19.13 -28.29
N ALA A 10 15.40 19.15 -29.56
CA ALA A 10 14.30 19.97 -30.04
C ALA A 10 12.95 19.40 -29.55
N VAL A 11 12.14 20.25 -28.93
CA VAL A 11 10.76 19.95 -28.53
C VAL A 11 9.86 20.10 -29.75
N SER A 12 9.25 19.01 -30.22
CA SER A 12 8.22 19.05 -31.26
C SER A 12 6.87 19.39 -30.62
N LEU A 13 6.42 20.64 -30.74
CA LEU A 13 5.04 21.02 -30.45
C LEU A 13 4.15 20.65 -31.65
N ALA A 14 3.34 19.60 -31.53
CA ALA A 14 2.24 19.36 -32.45
C ALA A 14 0.98 20.05 -31.92
N ALA A 15 0.66 21.23 -32.44
CA ALA A 15 -0.62 21.90 -32.22
C ALA A 15 -1.61 21.47 -33.30
N LEU A 16 -2.56 20.59 -32.98
CA LEU A 16 -3.70 20.28 -33.84
C LEU A 16 -4.88 21.17 -33.46
N PHE A 17 -5.13 22.21 -34.25
CA PHE A 17 -6.39 22.94 -34.25
C PHE A 17 -7.38 22.19 -35.16
N GLY A 18 -8.29 21.42 -34.56
CA GLY A 18 -9.44 20.84 -35.24
C GLY A 18 -10.73 21.27 -34.55
N CYS A 19 -11.55 22.09 -35.21
CA CYS A 19 -12.93 22.36 -34.81
C CYS A 19 -13.81 21.14 -35.17
N GLY A 20 -14.42 20.48 -34.18
CA GLY A 20 -15.42 19.44 -34.43
C GLY A 20 -15.80 18.63 -33.18
N SER A 21 -16.96 18.95 -32.59
CA SER A 21 -17.81 18.20 -31.65
C SER A 21 -17.15 17.32 -30.57
N ASP A 22 -17.21 17.80 -29.32
CA ASP A 22 -17.30 17.11 -28.02
C ASP A 22 -17.10 15.58 -27.98
N GLY A 23 -15.92 15.13 -28.38
CA GLY A 23 -15.32 13.89 -27.93
C GLY A 23 -14.13 14.26 -27.05
N GLU A 24 -14.19 13.92 -25.76
CA GLU A 24 -12.98 13.92 -24.93
C GLU A 24 -11.90 13.11 -25.66
N PRO A 25 -10.67 13.63 -25.81
CA PRO A 25 -9.61 12.85 -26.44
C PRO A 25 -9.37 11.60 -25.58
N GLU A 26 -9.59 10.43 -26.15
CA GLU A 26 -9.18 9.15 -25.56
C GLU A 26 -7.70 9.28 -25.17
N ALA A 27 -7.45 9.30 -23.87
CA ALA A 27 -6.11 9.25 -23.33
C ALA A 27 -5.43 8.01 -23.91
N GLY A 28 -4.28 8.17 -24.59
CA GLY A 28 -3.50 7.04 -25.05
C GLY A 28 -3.31 6.06 -23.89
N GLU A 29 -3.94 4.89 -23.99
CA GLU A 29 -4.06 3.93 -22.89
C GLU A 29 -2.66 3.56 -22.40
N VAL A 30 -2.33 3.98 -21.17
CA VAL A 30 -1.22 3.36 -20.46
C VAL A 30 -1.73 2.00 -20.00
N SER A 31 -1.56 0.99 -20.85
CA SER A 31 -1.81 -0.40 -20.46
C SER A 31 -0.88 -0.75 -19.31
N LEU A 32 -1.46 -1.14 -18.18
CA LEU A 32 -0.71 -1.82 -17.13
C LEU A 32 -0.13 -3.12 -17.69
N LEU A 33 1.04 -3.49 -17.18
CA LEU A 33 1.76 -4.70 -17.56
C LEU A 33 1.88 -5.60 -16.32
N PRO A 34 1.89 -6.93 -16.47
CA PRO A 34 2.17 -7.83 -15.35
C PRO A 34 3.44 -7.41 -14.62
N LEU A 35 3.37 -7.35 -13.28
CA LEU A 35 4.52 -7.05 -12.44
C LEU A 35 5.14 -8.33 -11.89
N ARG A 36 6.45 -8.27 -11.67
CA ARG A 36 7.23 -9.27 -10.95
C ARG A 36 8.30 -8.58 -10.11
N ALA A 37 8.64 -9.17 -8.98
CA ALA A 37 9.81 -8.80 -8.21
C ALA A 37 11.04 -9.57 -8.69
N GLU A 38 12.21 -8.98 -8.53
CA GLU A 38 13.51 -9.62 -8.68
C GLU A 38 14.24 -9.67 -7.32
N ARG A 39 15.19 -10.61 -7.20
CA ARG A 39 16.01 -10.82 -6.00
C ARG A 39 17.48 -10.55 -6.28
N GLY A 40 18.26 -10.40 -5.22
CA GLY A 40 19.71 -10.27 -5.27
C GLY A 40 20.17 -8.85 -5.53
N ALA A 41 21.20 -8.69 -6.37
CA ALA A 41 21.84 -7.40 -6.63
C ALA A 41 20.91 -6.39 -7.31
N ASP A 42 19.93 -6.89 -8.07
CA ASP A 42 18.95 -6.12 -8.83
C ASP A 42 17.55 -6.22 -8.21
N ALA A 43 17.48 -6.42 -6.90
CA ALA A 43 16.19 -6.53 -6.23
C ALA A 43 15.33 -5.27 -6.44
N GLY A 44 14.11 -5.47 -6.94
CA GLY A 44 13.20 -4.40 -7.36
C GLY A 44 11.90 -4.97 -7.90
N ILE A 45 10.94 -4.09 -8.18
CA ILE A 45 9.69 -4.43 -8.87
C ILE A 45 9.84 -4.05 -10.34
N TYR A 46 9.54 -4.96 -11.24
CA TYR A 46 9.68 -4.79 -12.68
C TYR A 46 8.39 -5.18 -13.39
N ASP A 47 8.08 -4.46 -14.46
CA ASP A 47 7.02 -4.90 -15.36
C ASP A 47 7.52 -5.93 -16.38
N SER A 48 6.59 -6.54 -17.12
CA SER A 48 6.90 -7.54 -18.15
C SER A 48 7.70 -7.00 -19.35
N SER A 49 7.93 -5.68 -19.42
CA SER A 49 8.81 -5.06 -20.42
C SER A 49 10.22 -4.77 -19.89
N GLY A 50 10.51 -5.14 -18.64
CA GLY A 50 11.81 -4.93 -18.00
C GLY A 50 12.03 -3.52 -17.48
N ARG A 51 10.97 -2.74 -17.28
CA ARG A 51 11.07 -1.44 -16.61
C ARG A 51 10.95 -1.64 -15.10
N GLN A 52 11.86 -1.06 -14.31
CA GLN A 52 11.68 -0.96 -12.87
C GLN A 52 10.53 0.01 -12.56
N VAL A 53 9.60 -0.43 -11.72
CA VAL A 53 8.36 0.29 -11.35
C VAL A 53 8.44 0.73 -9.89
N LEU A 54 8.16 2.01 -9.62
CA LEU A 54 7.98 2.51 -8.26
C LEU A 54 6.49 2.61 -7.94
N LEU A 55 6.00 1.78 -7.04
CA LEU A 55 4.60 1.78 -6.63
C LEU A 55 4.36 2.79 -5.49
N ARG A 56 3.71 3.92 -5.77
CA ARG A 56 3.37 4.98 -4.80
C ARG A 56 1.87 5.24 -4.79
N GLY A 57 1.27 5.16 -3.61
CA GLY A 57 -0.18 5.16 -3.50
C GLY A 57 -0.73 5.35 -2.11
N VAL A 58 -1.91 4.80 -1.89
CA VAL A 58 -2.73 4.95 -0.68
C VAL A 58 -3.38 3.64 -0.30
N ASN A 59 -3.67 3.49 0.99
CA ASN A 59 -4.57 2.47 1.53
C ASN A 59 -6.03 2.89 1.31
N LEU A 60 -6.88 1.93 0.92
CA LEU A 60 -8.31 2.16 0.68
C LEU A 60 -9.15 1.11 1.42
N ASN A 61 -9.84 1.56 2.47
CA ASN A 61 -10.59 0.69 3.38
C ASN A 61 -12.08 0.51 3.06
N SER A 62 -12.58 1.10 1.96
CA SER A 62 -14.01 1.11 1.62
C SER A 62 -14.66 -0.27 1.43
N LEU A 63 -13.85 -1.33 1.28
CA LEU A 63 -14.31 -2.72 1.21
C LEU A 63 -14.10 -3.50 2.51
N GLY A 64 -13.46 -2.94 3.53
CA GLY A 64 -13.23 -3.59 4.82
C GLY A 64 -14.53 -3.92 5.56
N ASP A 65 -14.50 -5.00 6.32
CA ASP A 65 -15.62 -5.49 7.13
C ASP A 65 -15.38 -5.21 8.62
N TYR A 66 -15.51 -3.93 8.98
CA TYR A 66 -15.25 -3.40 10.31
C TYR A 66 -16.40 -3.57 11.29
N TYR A 67 -16.06 -3.61 12.56
CA TYR A 67 -16.99 -3.57 13.68
C TYR A 67 -17.69 -2.22 13.70
N GLN A 68 -18.99 -2.25 13.98
CA GLN A 68 -19.81 -1.06 14.04
C GLN A 68 -20.39 -0.91 15.44
N ASP A 69 -19.77 -0.04 16.25
CA ASP A 69 -20.19 0.18 17.63
C ASP A 69 -21.54 0.94 17.70
N ASN A 70 -21.67 1.98 16.88
CA ASN A 70 -22.89 2.78 16.76
C ASN A 70 -23.57 2.50 15.41
N PRO A 71 -24.77 1.90 15.39
CA PRO A 71 -25.50 1.61 14.15
C PRO A 71 -25.80 2.83 13.27
N ALA A 72 -25.80 4.04 13.84
CA ALA A 72 -26.01 5.29 13.10
C ALA A 72 -24.75 5.83 12.41
N LEU A 73 -23.58 5.26 12.70
CA LEU A 73 -22.30 5.67 12.12
C LEU A 73 -21.71 4.48 11.33
N PRO A 74 -21.80 4.48 10.00
CA PRO A 74 -21.15 3.46 9.18
C PRO A 74 -19.64 3.43 9.42
N PRO A 75 -19.01 2.24 9.47
CA PRO A 75 -17.58 2.15 9.76
C PRO A 75 -16.69 2.33 8.53
N VAL A 76 -17.28 2.39 7.33
CA VAL A 76 -16.58 2.67 6.08
C VAL A 76 -17.35 3.68 5.24
N LEU A 77 -16.62 4.44 4.43
CA LEU A 77 -17.21 5.28 3.40
C LEU A 77 -17.44 4.43 2.14
N PRO A 78 -18.56 4.61 1.43
CA PRO A 78 -18.79 3.91 0.18
C PRO A 78 -17.65 4.11 -0.82
N LEU A 79 -17.30 3.04 -1.54
CA LEU A 79 -16.38 3.11 -2.67
C LEU A 79 -17.06 3.82 -3.84
N GLN A 80 -16.38 4.77 -4.45
CA GLN A 80 -16.83 5.49 -5.64
C GLN A 80 -15.75 5.42 -6.73
N GLU A 81 -16.15 5.35 -8.00
CA GLU A 81 -15.19 5.41 -9.12
C GLU A 81 -14.33 6.69 -9.07
N GLU A 82 -14.93 7.79 -8.58
CA GLU A 82 -14.25 9.06 -8.36
C GLU A 82 -13.03 8.95 -7.43
N ASP A 83 -13.03 8.01 -6.48
CA ASP A 83 -11.88 7.75 -5.61
C ASP A 83 -10.63 7.44 -6.45
N PHE A 84 -10.76 6.50 -7.40
CA PHE A 84 -9.65 6.08 -8.27
C PHE A 84 -9.24 7.18 -9.26
N ARG A 85 -10.22 7.93 -9.81
CA ARG A 85 -9.92 9.07 -10.68
C ARG A 85 -9.08 10.12 -9.96
N GLN A 86 -9.42 10.42 -8.70
CA GLN A 86 -8.70 11.41 -7.90
C GLN A 86 -7.33 10.89 -7.46
N MET A 87 -7.20 9.62 -7.10
CA MET A 87 -5.90 8.99 -6.83
C MET A 87 -4.95 9.13 -8.04
N ALA A 88 -5.42 8.82 -9.24
CA ALA A 88 -4.65 8.99 -10.46
C ALA A 88 -4.31 10.46 -10.75
N ALA A 89 -5.22 11.40 -10.44
CA ALA A 89 -4.98 12.84 -10.56
C ALA A 89 -3.94 13.38 -9.55
N LEU A 90 -3.70 12.68 -8.44
CA LEU A 90 -2.57 12.96 -7.54
C LEU A 90 -1.27 12.32 -8.01
N GLY A 91 -1.31 11.53 -9.09
CA GLY A 91 -0.15 10.85 -9.64
C GLY A 91 0.12 9.48 -9.05
N PHE A 92 -0.72 8.98 -8.15
CA PHE A 92 -0.58 7.62 -7.62
C PHE A 92 -0.66 6.59 -8.75
N ASN A 93 -0.02 5.44 -8.53
CA ASN A 93 -0.02 4.32 -9.47
C ASN A 93 -0.35 2.98 -8.81
N VAL A 94 -0.64 2.97 -7.51
CA VAL A 94 -1.05 1.77 -6.77
C VAL A 94 -2.10 2.13 -5.72
N VAL A 95 -2.96 1.17 -5.41
CA VAL A 95 -3.87 1.19 -4.26
C VAL A 95 -3.62 -0.09 -3.45
N ARG A 96 -3.35 0.03 -2.15
CA ARG A 96 -3.44 -1.11 -1.23
C ARG A 96 -4.90 -1.23 -0.81
N LEU A 97 -5.59 -2.20 -1.40
CA LEU A 97 -7.02 -2.41 -1.26
C LEU A 97 -7.26 -3.42 -0.15
N ILE A 98 -7.79 -2.92 0.96
CA ILE A 98 -8.18 -3.71 2.12
C ILE A 98 -9.32 -4.65 1.74
N VAL A 99 -9.10 -5.94 1.96
CA VAL A 99 -10.11 -6.99 1.87
C VAL A 99 -10.14 -7.79 3.17
N SER A 100 -11.32 -8.20 3.61
CA SER A 100 -11.47 -8.90 4.90
C SER A 100 -11.80 -10.37 4.71
N TRP A 101 -11.11 -11.25 5.44
CA TRP A 101 -11.43 -12.68 5.47
C TRP A 101 -12.89 -12.91 5.86
N SER A 102 -13.40 -12.16 6.84
CA SER A 102 -14.79 -12.24 7.30
C SER A 102 -15.83 -11.96 6.22
N ALA A 103 -15.51 -11.14 5.21
CA ALA A 103 -16.39 -10.86 4.09
C ALA A 103 -16.18 -11.84 2.92
N LEU A 104 -14.97 -12.37 2.75
CA LEU A 104 -14.67 -13.42 1.78
C LEU A 104 -15.27 -14.77 2.17
N GLU A 105 -15.26 -15.11 3.46
CA GLU A 105 -15.74 -16.39 4.01
C GLU A 105 -16.60 -16.16 5.27
N PRO A 106 -17.78 -15.53 5.13
CA PRO A 106 -18.63 -15.16 6.27
C PRO A 106 -19.14 -16.36 7.07
N GLN A 107 -19.29 -17.51 6.40
CA GLN A 107 -19.57 -18.79 7.04
C GLN A 107 -18.53 -19.80 6.57
N ARG A 108 -18.12 -20.69 7.46
CA ARG A 108 -17.07 -21.68 7.17
C ARG A 108 -17.37 -22.46 5.89
N GLY A 109 -16.41 -22.48 4.97
CA GLY A 109 -16.50 -23.14 3.66
C GLY A 109 -17.35 -22.42 2.62
N GLN A 110 -18.08 -21.35 3.00
CA GLN A 110 -18.98 -20.61 2.11
C GLN A 110 -18.35 -19.30 1.69
N ARG A 111 -17.62 -19.35 0.56
CA ARG A 111 -16.95 -18.18 -0.02
C ARG A 111 -17.94 -17.25 -0.71
N SER A 112 -17.86 -15.96 -0.42
CA SER A 112 -18.79 -14.93 -0.89
C SER A 112 -18.48 -14.49 -2.33
N ALA A 113 -19.21 -15.05 -3.29
CA ALA A 113 -19.15 -14.60 -4.68
C ALA A 113 -19.59 -13.13 -4.84
N ALA A 114 -20.46 -12.63 -3.96
CA ALA A 114 -20.90 -11.24 -3.96
C ALA A 114 -19.78 -10.28 -3.55
N TYR A 115 -19.02 -10.63 -2.49
CA TYR A 115 -17.89 -9.82 -2.06
C TYR A 115 -16.74 -9.88 -3.08
N LEU A 116 -16.46 -11.06 -3.66
CA LEU A 116 -15.47 -11.17 -4.74
C LEU A 116 -15.82 -10.28 -5.95
N ARG A 117 -17.11 -10.15 -6.31
CA ARG A 117 -17.53 -9.22 -7.38
C ARG A 117 -17.22 -7.76 -7.04
N ARG A 118 -17.46 -7.32 -5.81
CA ARG A 118 -17.10 -5.96 -5.36
C ARG A 118 -15.59 -5.70 -5.46
N ILE A 119 -14.77 -6.68 -5.10
CA ILE A 119 -13.31 -6.59 -5.27
C ILE A 119 -12.96 -6.47 -6.76
N ARG A 120 -13.57 -7.30 -7.64
CA ARG A 120 -13.34 -7.22 -9.10
C ARG A 120 -13.74 -5.85 -9.67
N GLU A 121 -14.86 -5.29 -9.23
CA GLU A 121 -15.32 -3.97 -9.64
C GLU A 121 -14.32 -2.88 -9.22
N ALA A 122 -13.82 -2.92 -7.98
CA ALA A 122 -12.78 -2.01 -7.50
C ALA A 122 -11.48 -2.13 -8.33
N VAL A 123 -11.01 -3.35 -8.59
CA VAL A 123 -9.81 -3.59 -9.42
C VAL A 123 -10.02 -3.11 -10.86
N ALA A 124 -11.19 -3.31 -11.44
CA ALA A 124 -11.52 -2.82 -12.78
C ALA A 124 -11.55 -1.29 -12.85
N GLN A 125 -12.08 -0.62 -11.82
CA GLN A 125 -12.08 0.84 -11.73
C GLN A 125 -10.65 1.39 -11.54
N ALA A 126 -9.84 0.78 -10.68
CA ALA A 126 -8.43 1.13 -10.52
C ALA A 126 -7.66 0.99 -11.85
N LYS A 127 -7.86 -0.12 -12.55
CA LYS A 127 -7.27 -0.40 -13.87
C LYS A 127 -7.62 0.65 -14.91
N LYS A 128 -8.88 1.09 -14.97
CA LYS A 128 -9.36 2.13 -15.89
C LYS A 128 -8.55 3.43 -15.77
N TYR A 129 -8.04 3.73 -14.57
CA TYR A 129 -7.23 4.92 -14.30
C TYR A 129 -5.73 4.64 -14.22
N GLY A 130 -5.28 3.46 -14.65
CA GLY A 130 -3.85 3.10 -14.67
C GLY A 130 -3.24 2.96 -13.26
N LEU A 131 -4.05 2.47 -12.31
CA LEU A 131 -3.63 2.13 -10.96
C LEU A 131 -3.49 0.61 -10.83
N TYR A 132 -2.35 0.15 -10.30
CA TYR A 132 -2.23 -1.21 -9.79
C TYR A 132 -3.00 -1.35 -8.47
N VAL A 133 -3.33 -2.59 -8.11
CA VAL A 133 -3.96 -2.95 -6.83
C VAL A 133 -3.11 -4.00 -6.12
N ILE A 134 -2.77 -3.74 -4.87
CA ILE A 134 -2.27 -4.76 -3.94
C ILE A 134 -3.48 -5.20 -3.13
N LEU A 135 -3.83 -6.49 -3.21
CA LEU A 135 -4.92 -7.05 -2.40
C LEU A 135 -4.38 -7.41 -1.03
N ASP A 136 -4.86 -6.73 -0.01
CA ASP A 136 -4.38 -6.86 1.36
C ASP A 136 -5.42 -7.58 2.22
N MET A 137 -5.05 -8.75 2.74
CA MET A 137 -5.89 -9.48 3.69
C MET A 137 -5.75 -8.85 5.08
N HIS A 138 -6.52 -7.78 5.24
CA HIS A 138 -6.41 -6.88 6.36
C HIS A 138 -7.05 -7.43 7.62
N GLN A 139 -6.46 -7.09 8.76
CA GLN A 139 -7.03 -7.26 10.08
C GLN A 139 -6.43 -6.23 11.03
N ASP A 140 -7.22 -5.83 12.01
CA ASP A 140 -6.74 -5.16 13.22
C ASP A 140 -7.18 -5.97 14.42
N ALA A 141 -6.25 -6.25 15.35
CA ALA A 141 -6.53 -7.00 16.58
C ALA A 141 -7.42 -8.24 16.36
N TRP A 142 -7.13 -9.03 15.33
CA TRP A 142 -7.82 -10.24 14.89
C TRP A 142 -9.15 -10.04 14.14
N GLY A 143 -10.10 -9.26 14.67
CA GLY A 143 -11.42 -9.15 14.05
C GLY A 143 -12.52 -8.45 14.85
N LYS A 144 -13.72 -8.38 14.26
CA LYS A 144 -14.93 -7.81 14.89
C LYS A 144 -15.31 -8.46 16.22
N TYR A 145 -15.04 -9.75 16.34
CA TYR A 145 -15.58 -10.60 17.40
C TYR A 145 -14.68 -10.67 18.65
N ILE A 146 -13.73 -9.74 18.77
CA ILE A 146 -12.90 -9.54 19.97
C ILE A 146 -13.47 -8.47 20.91
N ALA A 147 -14.57 -7.80 20.52
CA ALA A 147 -15.23 -6.77 21.30
C ALA A 147 -15.60 -7.28 22.71
N THR A 148 -15.47 -6.42 23.71
CA THR A 148 -15.82 -6.82 25.08
C THR A 148 -17.33 -6.91 25.26
N PRO A 149 -17.88 -8.08 25.66
CA PRO A 149 -19.33 -8.24 25.79
C PRO A 149 -19.96 -7.21 26.75
N PRO A 150 -21.23 -6.84 26.53
CA PRO A 150 -21.97 -5.99 27.48
C PRO A 150 -21.94 -6.57 28.90
N GLY A 151 -21.76 -5.70 29.91
CA GLY A 151 -21.75 -6.09 31.33
C GLY A 151 -20.45 -6.72 31.85
N VAL A 152 -19.44 -6.92 31.01
CA VAL A 152 -18.10 -7.37 31.46
C VAL A 152 -17.28 -6.20 31.99
N GLU A 153 -16.89 -6.26 33.26
CA GLU A 153 -16.02 -5.27 33.89
C GLU A 153 -14.53 -5.61 33.69
N CYS A 154 -13.72 -4.61 33.32
CA CYS A 154 -12.29 -4.79 33.06
C CYS A 154 -11.39 -4.38 34.24
N GLY A 155 -11.97 -3.94 35.36
CA GLY A 155 -11.23 -3.46 36.52
C GLY A 155 -10.55 -2.11 36.26
N ALA A 156 -9.68 -1.70 37.19
CA ALA A 156 -9.10 -0.35 37.20
C ALA A 156 -7.90 -0.15 36.25
N THR A 157 -7.28 -1.23 35.77
CA THR A 157 -6.01 -1.17 35.02
C THR A 157 -6.13 -1.60 33.56
N ARG A 158 -7.35 -1.96 33.11
CA ARG A 158 -7.64 -2.37 31.74
C ARG A 158 -8.89 -1.69 31.24
N GLU A 159 -9.01 -1.62 29.92
CA GLU A 159 -10.15 -1.03 29.24
C GLU A 159 -10.99 -2.09 28.54
N ARG A 160 -12.27 -1.80 28.40
CA ARG A 160 -13.15 -2.55 27.51
C ARG A 160 -12.70 -2.32 26.06
N ALA A 161 -12.56 -3.39 25.30
CA ALA A 161 -12.23 -3.33 23.88
C ALA A 161 -13.50 -3.18 23.01
N ILE A 162 -13.37 -2.47 21.88
CA ILE A 162 -14.27 -2.58 20.73
C ILE A 162 -13.81 -3.72 19.82
N GLY A 163 -14.66 -4.14 18.88
CA GLY A 163 -14.23 -4.97 17.76
C GLY A 163 -13.49 -4.14 16.69
N TRP A 164 -12.86 -4.85 15.76
CA TRP A 164 -12.11 -4.25 14.65
C TRP A 164 -12.52 -4.91 13.32
N ASP A 165 -11.60 -5.44 12.53
CA ASP A 165 -11.83 -6.11 11.25
C ASP A 165 -10.86 -7.26 11.02
N GLY A 166 -11.18 -8.15 10.08
CA GLY A 166 -10.32 -9.28 9.72
C GLY A 166 -11.07 -10.60 9.74
N ALA A 167 -10.85 -11.41 10.77
CA ALA A 167 -11.35 -12.78 10.84
C ALA A 167 -12.87 -12.88 11.10
N PRO A 168 -13.56 -13.88 10.51
CA PRO A 168 -14.96 -14.17 10.82
C PRO A 168 -15.15 -14.73 12.23
N GLU A 169 -16.39 -14.72 12.72
CA GLU A 169 -16.74 -15.20 14.06
C GLU A 169 -16.37 -16.67 14.25
N TRP A 170 -16.68 -17.50 13.25
CA TRP A 170 -16.44 -18.94 13.31
C TRP A 170 -14.95 -19.30 13.36
N ALA A 171 -14.06 -18.38 12.98
CA ALA A 171 -12.62 -18.53 13.11
C ALA A 171 -12.05 -17.89 14.39
N THR A 172 -12.86 -17.15 15.15
CA THR A 172 -12.42 -16.41 16.35
C THR A 172 -12.49 -17.29 17.59
N ILE A 173 -11.45 -18.09 17.82
CA ILE A 173 -11.36 -19.01 18.96
C ILE A 173 -10.52 -18.38 20.07
N THR A 174 -11.17 -17.81 21.09
CA THR A 174 -10.50 -17.08 22.19
C THR A 174 -10.32 -17.91 23.46
N ASP A 175 -10.84 -19.14 23.51
CA ASP A 175 -10.86 -20.00 24.71
C ASP A 175 -11.40 -19.32 25.99
N GLY A 176 -12.34 -18.38 25.82
CA GLY A 176 -12.90 -17.61 26.94
C GLY A 176 -11.91 -16.67 27.61
N ARG A 177 -10.76 -16.38 26.99
CA ARG A 177 -9.82 -15.37 27.48
C ARG A 177 -10.47 -13.99 27.47
N SER A 178 -10.07 -13.17 28.44
CA SER A 178 -10.59 -11.83 28.59
C SER A 178 -10.32 -10.97 27.35
N THR A 179 -11.34 -10.29 26.86
CA THR A 179 -11.27 -9.30 25.78
C THR A 179 -10.76 -7.94 26.26
N CYS A 180 -10.68 -7.72 27.58
CA CYS A 180 -10.18 -6.49 28.16
C CYS A 180 -8.71 -6.26 27.76
N ARG A 181 -8.40 -5.05 27.34
CA ARG A 181 -7.09 -4.69 26.79
C ARG A 181 -6.31 -3.71 27.67
N ALA A 182 -5.01 -3.60 27.41
CA ALA A 182 -4.24 -2.47 27.93
C ALA A 182 -4.80 -1.15 27.37
N PRO A 183 -4.83 -0.07 28.17
CA PRO A 183 -5.31 1.23 27.73
C PRO A 183 -4.71 1.68 26.40
N GLY A 184 -5.57 2.01 25.44
CA GLY A 184 -5.15 2.52 24.12
C GLY A 184 -4.44 1.54 23.18
N ILE A 185 -4.13 0.29 23.58
CA ILE A 185 -3.37 -0.66 22.75
C ILE A 185 -4.24 -1.87 22.43
N ARG A 186 -4.70 -1.96 21.18
CA ARG A 186 -5.71 -2.96 20.74
C ARG A 186 -5.16 -4.39 20.69
N GLU A 187 -3.86 -4.53 20.40
CA GLU A 187 -3.14 -5.81 20.33
C GLU A 187 -2.98 -6.46 21.70
N LEU A 188 -2.90 -5.65 22.77
CA LEU A 188 -2.66 -6.11 24.14
C LEU A 188 -3.95 -6.55 24.84
N SER A 189 -4.65 -7.51 24.21
CA SER A 189 -5.81 -8.21 24.76
C SER A 189 -5.54 -9.73 24.82
N PRO A 190 -5.77 -10.40 25.96
CA PRO A 190 -5.60 -11.86 26.06
C PRO A 190 -6.43 -12.64 25.04
N ALA A 191 -7.64 -12.17 24.71
CA ALA A 191 -8.49 -12.79 23.68
C ALA A 191 -7.86 -12.70 22.29
N VAL A 192 -7.27 -11.55 21.95
CA VAL A 192 -6.57 -11.34 20.67
C VAL A 192 -5.36 -12.26 20.57
N SER A 193 -4.51 -12.27 21.60
CA SER A 193 -3.34 -13.16 21.65
C SER A 193 -3.73 -14.64 21.50
N GLN A 194 -4.81 -15.06 22.16
CA GLN A 194 -5.30 -16.44 22.09
C GLN A 194 -5.94 -16.81 20.75
N ALA A 195 -6.65 -15.87 20.10
CA ALA A 195 -7.20 -16.10 18.76
C ALA A 195 -6.09 -16.34 17.73
N PHE A 196 -5.06 -15.50 17.74
CA PHE A 196 -3.87 -15.71 16.92
C PHE A 196 -3.12 -17.01 17.26
N GLU A 197 -3.01 -17.36 18.55
CA GLU A 197 -2.39 -18.63 18.95
C GLU A 197 -3.13 -19.84 18.34
N ASN A 198 -4.45 -19.85 18.46
CA ASN A 198 -5.29 -20.91 17.91
C ASN A 198 -5.22 -20.94 16.38
N PHE A 199 -5.10 -19.78 15.73
CA PHE A 199 -4.88 -19.69 14.29
C PHE A 199 -3.53 -20.28 13.87
N TYR A 200 -2.43 -19.90 14.53
CA TYR A 200 -1.12 -20.47 14.19
C TYR A 200 -1.05 -21.98 14.45
N ALA A 201 -1.78 -22.48 15.45
CA ALA A 201 -1.92 -23.90 15.74
C ALA A 201 -2.86 -24.64 14.76
N ASP A 202 -3.48 -23.94 13.81
CA ASP A 202 -4.51 -24.47 12.90
C ASP A 202 -5.64 -25.18 13.64
N ARG A 203 -6.01 -24.66 14.82
CA ARG A 203 -7.06 -25.25 15.65
C ARG A 203 -8.37 -25.27 14.87
N ASP A 204 -9.03 -26.42 14.91
CA ASP A 204 -10.25 -26.69 14.15
C ASP A 204 -10.11 -26.42 12.64
N GLY A 205 -8.89 -26.33 12.09
CA GLY A 205 -8.62 -26.09 10.68
C GLY A 205 -8.77 -24.64 10.22
N ILE A 206 -8.72 -23.64 11.12
CA ILE A 206 -8.97 -22.24 10.75
C ILE A 206 -7.85 -21.61 9.93
N GLN A 207 -6.59 -22.05 10.08
CA GLN A 207 -5.49 -21.61 9.21
C GLN A 207 -5.61 -22.24 7.83
N THR A 208 -6.00 -23.50 7.79
CA THR A 208 -6.31 -24.19 6.54
C THR A 208 -7.40 -23.44 5.78
N ALA A 209 -8.49 -23.06 6.44
CA ALA A 209 -9.57 -22.30 5.80
C ALA A 209 -9.13 -20.91 5.32
N PHE A 210 -8.26 -20.23 6.07
CA PHE A 210 -7.66 -18.96 5.63
C PHE A 210 -6.84 -19.12 4.34
N ILE A 211 -5.97 -20.14 4.28
CA ILE A 211 -5.18 -20.46 3.06
C ILE A 211 -6.12 -20.77 1.88
N GLU A 212 -7.15 -21.56 2.15
CA GLU A 212 -8.21 -21.93 1.21
C GLU A 212 -9.02 -20.73 0.70
N THR A 213 -9.17 -19.68 1.49
CA THR A 213 -9.78 -18.40 1.09
C THR A 213 -8.81 -17.59 0.23
N TRP A 214 -7.52 -17.60 0.55
CA TRP A 214 -6.49 -17.03 -0.31
C TRP A 214 -6.40 -17.71 -1.67
N GLU A 215 -6.50 -19.04 -1.74
CA GLU A 215 -6.55 -19.78 -3.01
C GLU A 215 -7.74 -19.32 -3.87
N TYR A 216 -8.91 -19.12 -3.25
CA TYR A 216 -10.09 -18.61 -3.94
C TYR A 216 -9.88 -17.19 -4.50
N LEU A 217 -9.30 -16.30 -3.70
CA LEU A 217 -9.01 -14.92 -4.12
C LEU A 217 -7.92 -14.88 -5.20
N ALA A 218 -6.79 -15.54 -5.00
CA ALA A 218 -5.68 -15.57 -5.95
C ALA A 218 -6.09 -16.23 -7.28
N GLY A 219 -6.79 -17.36 -7.23
CA GLY A 219 -7.31 -18.02 -8.44
C GLY A 219 -8.27 -17.12 -9.23
N ALA A 220 -9.05 -16.28 -8.54
CA ALA A 220 -9.94 -15.31 -9.18
C ALA A 220 -9.21 -14.18 -9.93
N PHE A 221 -8.02 -13.78 -9.45
CA PHE A 221 -7.22 -12.68 -10.01
C PHE A 221 -5.97 -13.14 -10.77
N ALA A 222 -5.75 -14.44 -10.94
CA ALA A 222 -4.54 -15.02 -11.53
C ALA A 222 -4.15 -14.47 -12.93
N ARG A 223 -5.10 -13.88 -13.68
CA ARG A 223 -4.86 -13.28 -15.01
C ARG A 223 -4.98 -11.76 -15.03
N GLU A 224 -5.25 -11.12 -13.89
CA GLU A 224 -5.54 -9.69 -13.85
C GLU A 224 -4.27 -8.86 -13.67
N VAL A 225 -3.81 -8.28 -14.78
CA VAL A 225 -2.58 -7.46 -14.83
C VAL A 225 -2.61 -6.22 -13.92
N ALA A 226 -3.81 -5.74 -13.55
CA ALA A 226 -3.92 -4.61 -12.63
C ALA A 226 -3.65 -5.01 -11.18
N VAL A 227 -3.72 -6.30 -10.82
CA VAL A 227 -3.25 -6.75 -9.50
C VAL A 227 -1.73 -6.76 -9.54
N ALA A 228 -1.09 -5.93 -8.71
CA ALA A 228 0.36 -5.96 -8.54
C ALA A 228 0.79 -7.18 -7.72
N GLY A 229 -0.02 -7.55 -6.72
CA GLY A 229 0.32 -8.60 -5.79
C GLY A 229 -0.66 -8.78 -4.65
N TYR A 230 -0.26 -9.65 -3.74
CA TYR A 230 -1.00 -10.06 -2.56
C TYR A 230 -0.20 -9.70 -1.31
N ASP A 231 -0.78 -8.87 -0.44
CA ASP A 231 -0.26 -8.62 0.90
C ASP A 231 -0.90 -9.62 1.86
N LEU A 232 -0.08 -10.57 2.33
CA LEU A 232 -0.57 -11.87 2.78
C LEU A 232 -1.40 -11.79 4.06
N PHE A 233 -0.99 -10.95 4.99
CA PHE A 233 -1.64 -10.81 6.29
C PHE A 233 -1.16 -9.53 6.95
N ASN A 234 -2.06 -8.56 7.10
CA ASN A 234 -1.76 -7.28 7.73
C ASN A 234 -1.31 -7.45 9.18
N GLU A 235 -0.26 -6.75 9.57
CA GLU A 235 0.28 -6.62 10.93
C GLU A 235 0.13 -7.89 11.80
N PRO A 236 0.71 -9.05 11.40
CA PRO A 236 0.47 -10.31 12.10
C PRO A 236 0.90 -10.22 13.57
N HIS A 237 -0.01 -10.61 14.47
CA HIS A 237 0.25 -10.57 15.91
C HIS A 237 1.10 -11.77 16.36
N TRP A 238 1.85 -11.64 17.47
CA TRP A 238 2.78 -12.66 17.96
C TRP A 238 2.13 -13.87 18.69
N GLY A 239 0.80 -13.92 18.77
CA GLY A 239 0.06 -14.90 19.58
C GLY A 239 0.33 -14.77 21.09
N ASN A 240 0.35 -15.89 21.81
CA ASN A 240 0.55 -15.92 23.27
C ASN A 240 2.03 -15.83 23.70
N ASN A 241 2.98 -15.87 22.75
CA ASN A 241 4.41 -15.86 23.05
C ASN A 241 5.14 -14.97 22.04
N ILE A 242 5.62 -13.81 22.51
CA ILE A 242 6.35 -12.81 21.72
C ILE A 242 7.53 -13.43 20.94
N VAL A 243 8.31 -14.31 21.58
CA VAL A 243 9.50 -14.94 20.95
C VAL A 243 9.10 -15.95 19.86
N GLY A 244 7.87 -16.48 19.94
CA GLY A 244 7.36 -17.45 18.98
C GLY A 244 6.73 -16.86 17.73
N GLY A 245 6.59 -15.53 17.63
CA GLY A 245 5.90 -14.85 16.53
C GLY A 245 6.52 -15.14 15.16
N GLY A 246 7.81 -14.83 14.98
CA GLY A 246 8.53 -15.05 13.73
C GLY A 246 8.45 -16.50 13.23
N PRO A 247 8.78 -17.53 14.05
CA PRO A 247 8.64 -18.94 13.66
C PRO A 247 7.22 -19.36 13.27
N LYS A 248 6.19 -18.86 13.97
CA LYS A 248 4.78 -19.16 13.64
C LYS A 248 4.38 -18.54 12.29
N LEU A 249 4.78 -17.29 12.06
CA LEU A 249 4.53 -16.60 10.79
C LEU A 249 5.27 -17.29 9.63
N SER A 250 6.49 -17.76 9.88
CA SER A 250 7.27 -18.57 8.92
C SER A 250 6.52 -19.84 8.52
N ALA A 251 5.95 -20.56 9.49
CA ALA A 251 5.18 -21.77 9.22
C ALA A 251 3.89 -21.49 8.42
N LEU A 252 3.21 -20.36 8.68
CA LEU A 252 2.07 -19.91 7.88
C LEU A 252 2.49 -19.65 6.43
N TYR A 253 3.50 -18.82 6.21
CA TYR A 253 3.94 -18.44 4.86
C TYR A 253 4.50 -19.62 4.05
N ALA A 254 5.14 -20.59 4.72
CA ALA A 254 5.59 -21.84 4.09
C ALA A 254 4.43 -22.68 3.51
N ARG A 255 3.21 -22.55 4.06
CA ARG A 255 1.99 -23.18 3.51
C ARG A 255 1.26 -22.28 2.53
N LEU A 256 1.12 -21.00 2.86
CA LEU A 256 0.28 -20.04 2.15
C LEU A 256 0.84 -19.70 0.76
N ILE A 257 2.14 -19.42 0.64
CA ILE A 257 2.73 -19.01 -0.64
C ILE A 257 2.60 -20.13 -1.68
N PRO A 258 2.97 -21.40 -1.42
CA PRO A 258 2.77 -22.48 -2.38
C PRO A 258 1.30 -22.68 -2.79
N ALA A 259 0.35 -22.50 -1.87
CA ALA A 259 -1.08 -22.61 -2.14
C ALA A 259 -1.57 -21.51 -3.11
N ILE A 260 -1.21 -20.25 -2.86
CA ILE A 260 -1.47 -19.14 -3.79
C ILE A 260 -0.90 -19.46 -5.18
N ARG A 261 0.36 -19.91 -5.25
CA ARG A 261 1.01 -20.27 -6.51
C ARG A 261 0.28 -21.41 -7.23
N ALA A 262 -0.22 -22.40 -6.48
CA ALA A 262 -0.99 -23.50 -7.05
C ALA A 262 -2.34 -23.01 -7.62
N ALA A 263 -3.05 -22.13 -6.91
CA ALA A 263 -4.29 -21.53 -7.37
C ALA A 263 -4.11 -20.69 -8.63
N GLU A 264 -3.05 -19.87 -8.70
CA GLU A 264 -2.72 -19.08 -9.89
C GLU A 264 -2.45 -19.98 -11.11
N ARG A 265 -1.67 -21.06 -10.93
CA ARG A 265 -1.39 -22.03 -11.99
C ARG A 265 -2.66 -22.77 -12.44
N ALA A 266 -3.49 -23.21 -11.49
CA ALA A 266 -4.74 -23.90 -11.79
C ALA A 266 -5.70 -23.02 -12.60
N ALA A 267 -5.71 -21.71 -12.34
CA ALA A 267 -6.47 -20.73 -13.11
C ALA A 267 -5.82 -20.36 -14.48
N GLY A 268 -4.63 -20.90 -14.78
CA GLY A 268 -3.87 -20.57 -16.00
C GLY A 268 -3.43 -19.11 -16.04
N GLY A 269 -3.05 -18.57 -14.89
CA GLY A 269 -2.54 -17.21 -14.72
C GLY A 269 -1.02 -17.11 -14.67
N PHE A 270 -0.53 -15.95 -14.24
CA PHE A 270 0.88 -15.73 -13.91
C PHE A 270 1.04 -15.54 -12.40
N HIS A 271 2.28 -15.66 -11.93
CA HIS A 271 2.59 -15.45 -10.51
C HIS A 271 2.67 -13.97 -10.20
N HIS A 272 1.79 -13.47 -9.35
CA HIS A 272 1.80 -12.11 -8.83
C HIS A 272 2.82 -11.96 -7.72
N ILE A 273 3.21 -10.72 -7.42
CA ILE A 273 4.12 -10.42 -6.31
C ILE A 273 3.45 -10.84 -5.00
N VAL A 274 4.22 -11.47 -4.12
CA VAL A 274 3.81 -11.67 -2.72
C VAL A 274 4.51 -10.59 -1.89
N PHE A 275 3.70 -9.72 -1.29
CA PHE A 275 4.10 -8.78 -0.26
C PHE A 275 3.95 -9.49 1.08
N PHE A 276 5.03 -9.53 1.87
CA PHE A 276 5.02 -10.21 3.15
C PHE A 276 5.45 -9.26 4.27
N GLU A 277 4.64 -9.22 5.31
CA GLU A 277 4.90 -8.39 6.48
C GLU A 277 5.68 -9.15 7.56
N PRO A 278 6.42 -8.44 8.44
CA PRO A 278 6.91 -9.00 9.70
C PRO A 278 5.80 -9.04 10.75
N ILE A 279 6.03 -9.69 11.90
CA ILE A 279 5.14 -9.53 13.07
C ILE A 279 5.06 -8.04 13.46
N VAL A 280 3.88 -7.56 13.87
CA VAL A 280 3.58 -6.13 14.17
C VAL A 280 4.53 -5.45 15.16
N LEU A 281 5.26 -6.22 15.99
CA LEU A 281 6.30 -5.69 16.88
C LEU A 281 7.57 -5.23 16.15
N TRP A 282 7.66 -5.44 14.83
CA TRP A 282 8.77 -4.95 14.03
C TRP A 282 9.00 -3.45 14.27
N PRO A 283 10.26 -2.98 14.39
CA PRO A 283 11.52 -3.70 14.15
C PRO A 283 12.18 -4.41 15.34
N VAL A 284 11.42 -4.81 16.37
CA VAL A 284 11.99 -5.63 17.47
C VAL A 284 12.53 -6.95 16.93
N GLU A 285 13.69 -7.39 17.42
CA GLU A 285 14.35 -8.63 16.99
C GLU A 285 13.46 -9.87 17.21
N GLY A 286 13.57 -10.88 16.33
CA GLY A 286 12.80 -12.14 16.41
C GLY A 286 11.41 -12.11 15.76
N ASN A 287 11.02 -10.97 15.17
CA ASN A 287 9.70 -10.77 14.56
C ASN A 287 9.66 -11.01 13.04
N LEU A 288 10.80 -11.36 12.45
CA LEU A 288 10.95 -11.61 11.03
C LEU A 288 10.65 -13.09 10.70
N PRO A 289 9.98 -13.39 9.56
CA PRO A 289 9.93 -14.75 9.02
C PRO A 289 11.33 -15.30 8.69
N ASP A 290 11.52 -16.61 8.80
CA ASP A 290 12.80 -17.26 8.47
C ASP A 290 13.08 -17.18 6.95
N PRO A 291 14.21 -16.62 6.50
CA PRO A 291 14.56 -16.56 5.08
C PRO A 291 14.66 -17.94 4.42
N GLN A 292 14.90 -19.02 5.18
CA GLN A 292 14.96 -20.37 4.65
C GLN A 292 13.61 -20.86 4.10
N VAL A 293 12.50 -20.32 4.60
CA VAL A 293 11.16 -20.60 4.05
C VAL A 293 10.71 -19.55 3.04
N MET A 294 11.27 -18.35 3.08
CA MET A 294 10.97 -17.25 2.15
C MET A 294 11.81 -17.36 0.87
N THR A 295 11.60 -18.43 0.11
CA THR A 295 12.41 -18.81 -1.06
C THR A 295 11.77 -18.49 -2.42
N ASP A 296 10.49 -18.13 -2.45
CA ASP A 296 9.81 -17.73 -3.68
C ASP A 296 10.58 -16.59 -4.38
N PRO A 297 10.74 -16.62 -5.71
CA PRO A 297 11.52 -15.61 -6.42
C PRO A 297 10.79 -14.26 -6.53
N ASN A 298 9.47 -14.24 -6.30
CA ASN A 298 8.61 -13.09 -6.56
C ASN A 298 8.06 -12.50 -5.23
N LEU A 299 9.00 -12.11 -4.36
CA LEU A 299 8.74 -11.59 -3.01
C LEU A 299 9.14 -10.13 -2.87
N VAL A 300 8.36 -9.37 -2.10
CA VAL A 300 8.68 -8.02 -1.62
C VAL A 300 8.44 -7.97 -0.12
N PHE A 301 9.42 -7.46 0.63
CA PHE A 301 9.25 -7.24 2.06
C PHE A 301 8.38 -6.00 2.30
N ALA A 302 7.30 -6.12 3.08
CA ALA A 302 6.30 -5.08 3.25
C ALA A 302 6.13 -4.64 4.71
N PRO A 303 7.14 -3.99 5.35
CA PRO A 303 6.98 -3.48 6.71
C PRO A 303 6.15 -2.19 6.73
N HIS A 304 5.69 -1.79 7.92
CA HIS A 304 5.05 -0.49 8.16
C HIS A 304 6.01 0.47 8.88
N ASN A 305 6.00 1.74 8.50
CA ASN A 305 6.87 2.75 9.12
C ASN A 305 6.06 3.90 9.71
N TYR A 306 5.71 3.75 10.98
CA TYR A 306 5.01 4.75 11.80
C TYR A 306 5.93 5.52 12.78
N ALA A 307 7.25 5.45 12.58
CA ALA A 307 8.21 6.19 13.40
C ALA A 307 7.93 7.70 13.37
N GLU A 308 8.06 8.34 14.54
CA GLU A 308 7.73 9.77 14.73
C GLU A 308 6.27 10.14 14.36
N SER A 309 5.36 9.17 14.29
CA SER A 309 3.92 9.37 14.09
C SER A 309 3.10 8.83 15.26
N ILE A 310 2.77 7.52 15.23
CA ILE A 310 1.92 6.87 16.24
C ILE A 310 2.66 5.81 17.06
N THR A 311 3.86 5.41 16.62
CA THR A 311 4.69 4.47 17.38
C THR A 311 5.22 5.14 18.65
N THR A 312 4.65 4.80 19.81
CA THR A 312 5.09 5.30 21.12
C THR A 312 6.04 4.33 21.84
N ALA A 313 6.01 3.05 21.47
CA ALA A 313 6.77 1.99 22.14
C ALA A 313 8.23 1.85 21.66
N ASN A 314 8.58 2.42 20.49
CA ASN A 314 9.92 2.32 19.92
C ASN A 314 10.44 3.72 19.52
N PRO A 315 11.53 4.23 20.13
CA PRO A 315 12.01 5.59 19.92
C PRO A 315 12.83 5.79 18.63
N LEU A 316 12.73 4.88 17.65
CA LEU A 316 13.48 5.01 16.39
C LEU A 316 12.97 6.19 15.56
N THR A 317 13.90 6.82 14.85
CA THR A 317 13.58 7.86 13.85
C THR A 317 13.10 7.24 12.54
N ILE A 318 12.49 8.06 11.69
CA ILE A 318 12.05 7.64 10.34
C ILE A 318 13.21 7.03 9.56
N GLU A 319 14.39 7.65 9.59
CA GLU A 319 15.60 7.18 8.91
C GLU A 319 16.04 5.82 9.42
N GLN A 320 16.06 5.62 10.74
CA GLN A 320 16.47 4.35 11.35
C GLN A 320 15.55 3.20 10.97
N VAL A 321 14.24 3.47 10.83
CA VAL A 321 13.28 2.46 10.39
C VAL A 321 13.45 2.14 8.90
N PHE A 322 13.76 3.11 8.04
CA PHE A 322 14.13 2.84 6.65
C PHE A 322 15.44 2.06 6.51
N GLU A 323 16.46 2.39 7.31
CA GLU A 323 17.71 1.64 7.38
C GLU A 323 17.46 0.19 7.80
N ARG A 324 16.57 -0.01 8.77
CA ARG A 324 16.16 -1.34 9.20
C ARG A 324 15.42 -2.10 8.12
N ALA A 325 14.45 -1.47 7.45
CA ALA A 325 13.75 -2.07 6.32
C ALA A 325 14.73 -2.49 5.21
N LYS A 326 15.74 -1.66 4.91
CA LYS A 326 16.78 -2.00 3.93
C LYS A 326 17.65 -3.18 4.36
N MET A 327 18.05 -3.24 5.63
CA MET A 327 18.85 -4.35 6.16
C MET A 327 18.04 -5.66 6.15
N ASP A 328 16.80 -5.62 6.64
CA ASP A 328 15.94 -6.80 6.70
C ASP A 328 15.57 -7.28 5.29
N SER A 329 15.26 -6.38 4.34
CA SER A 329 15.00 -6.78 2.96
C SER A 329 16.25 -7.40 2.29
N ALA A 330 17.45 -6.89 2.60
CA ALA A 330 18.70 -7.47 2.13
C ALA A 330 18.98 -8.87 2.70
N TYR A 331 18.51 -9.15 3.93
CA TYR A 331 18.59 -10.49 4.53
C TYR A 331 17.83 -11.54 3.71
N TYR A 332 16.72 -11.14 3.07
CA TYR A 332 15.98 -11.97 2.11
C TYR A 332 16.47 -11.78 0.67
N GLY A 333 17.38 -10.86 0.39
CA GLY A 333 17.77 -10.49 -0.98
C GLY A 333 16.59 -9.97 -1.82
N VAL A 334 15.63 -9.27 -1.21
CA VAL A 334 14.43 -8.69 -1.88
C VAL A 334 14.42 -7.16 -1.75
N ALA A 335 13.61 -6.51 -2.58
CA ALA A 335 13.25 -5.11 -2.37
C ALA A 335 12.22 -4.99 -1.22
N PHE A 336 12.07 -3.79 -0.67
CA PHE A 336 10.98 -3.50 0.25
C PHE A 336 10.03 -2.44 -0.32
N TRP A 337 8.81 -2.45 0.19
CA TRP A 337 7.75 -1.50 -0.15
C TRP A 337 6.98 -1.22 1.13
N ILE A 338 6.82 0.05 1.53
CA ILE A 338 6.23 0.34 2.84
C ILE A 338 4.70 0.25 2.76
N GLY A 339 4.12 -0.77 3.41
CA GLY A 339 2.68 -1.05 3.38
C GLY A 339 1.83 0.08 3.93
N GLU A 340 2.32 0.69 5.02
CA GLU A 340 1.63 1.76 5.71
C GLU A 340 2.59 2.77 6.32
N TYR A 341 2.19 4.03 6.22
CA TYR A 341 2.76 5.18 6.93
C TYR A 341 1.76 6.33 6.90
N GLY A 342 1.82 7.24 7.87
CA GLY A 342 0.92 8.40 7.89
C GLY A 342 1.12 9.27 9.11
N TRP A 343 0.52 10.45 9.09
CA TRP A 343 0.40 11.36 10.24
C TRP A 343 -1.04 11.87 10.34
N PHE A 344 -1.61 11.79 11.54
CA PHE A 344 -3.06 11.90 11.76
C PHE A 344 -3.46 13.15 12.55
N SER A 345 -2.52 14.07 12.74
CA SER A 345 -2.73 15.33 13.45
C SER A 345 -1.71 16.39 13.00
N ASP A 346 -2.00 17.66 13.28
CA ASP A 346 -1.12 18.82 13.04
C ASP A 346 -0.34 18.75 11.70
N PRO A 347 -1.03 18.86 10.54
CA PRO A 347 -0.37 18.72 9.23
C PRO A 347 0.78 19.70 9.03
N MET A 348 0.65 20.94 9.52
CA MET A 348 1.72 21.94 9.44
C MET A 348 2.96 21.52 10.25
N GLY A 349 2.79 21.08 11.50
CA GLY A 349 3.90 20.65 12.34
C GLY A 349 4.55 19.33 11.89
N ASN A 350 3.82 18.50 11.15
CA ASN A 350 4.30 17.20 10.68
C ASN A 350 4.77 17.18 9.22
N GLN A 351 4.55 18.24 8.43
CA GLN A 351 4.97 18.28 7.02
C GLN A 351 6.47 18.02 6.82
N SER A 352 7.32 18.52 7.73
CA SER A 352 8.78 18.31 7.67
C SER A 352 9.16 16.83 7.82
N ARG A 353 8.40 16.06 8.60
CA ARG A 353 8.59 14.61 8.75
C ARG A 353 8.20 13.88 7.47
N LEU A 354 7.09 14.25 6.84
CA LEU A 354 6.69 13.67 5.56
C LEU A 354 7.68 14.01 4.43
N LEU A 355 8.27 15.21 4.42
CA LEU A 355 9.34 15.57 3.49
C LEU A 355 10.59 14.68 3.67
N ARG A 356 11.00 14.42 4.92
CA ARG A 356 12.09 13.48 5.23
C ARG A 356 11.76 12.07 4.75
N TYR A 357 10.54 11.60 5.02
CA TYR A 357 10.05 10.30 4.59
C TYR A 357 10.11 10.15 3.06
N ALA A 358 9.58 11.14 2.33
CA ALA A 358 9.61 11.18 0.86
C ALA A 358 11.04 11.13 0.29
N ALA A 359 11.98 11.84 0.92
CA ALA A 359 13.38 11.80 0.51
C ALA A 359 14.02 10.42 0.75
N LEU A 360 13.58 9.67 1.76
CA LEU A 360 14.04 8.30 2.02
C LEU A 360 13.44 7.31 1.01
N GLU A 361 12.16 7.45 0.64
CA GLU A 361 11.59 6.67 -0.47
C GLU A 361 12.42 6.84 -1.75
N ASP A 362 12.83 8.07 -2.06
CA ASP A 362 13.66 8.37 -3.21
C ASP A 362 15.08 7.80 -3.06
N ARG A 363 15.73 7.99 -1.90
CA ARG A 363 17.07 7.47 -1.60
C ARG A 363 17.17 5.96 -1.74
N TYR A 364 16.13 5.23 -1.34
CA TYR A 364 16.11 3.77 -1.42
C TYR A 364 15.47 3.24 -2.71
N ALA A 365 14.98 4.11 -3.59
CA ALA A 365 14.24 3.74 -4.80
C ALA A 365 13.06 2.80 -4.51
N VAL A 366 12.27 3.15 -3.48
CA VAL A 366 11.08 2.41 -3.04
C VAL A 366 9.84 3.30 -3.11
N GLY A 367 8.70 2.67 -2.92
CA GLY A 367 7.44 3.38 -2.66
C GLY A 367 6.73 2.79 -1.46
N GLY A 368 5.47 3.15 -1.32
CA GLY A 368 4.60 2.71 -0.25
C GLY A 368 3.16 3.15 -0.46
N ALA A 369 2.31 2.85 0.51
CA ALA A 369 0.93 3.32 0.57
C ALA A 369 0.68 4.16 1.82
N TRP A 370 0.26 5.42 1.61
CA TRP A 370 -0.17 6.30 2.71
C TRP A 370 -1.42 5.73 3.38
N TRP A 371 -1.42 5.65 4.71
CA TRP A 371 -2.58 5.38 5.53
C TRP A 371 -3.25 6.71 5.91
N GLN A 372 -4.46 7.02 5.46
CA GLN A 372 -5.24 6.32 4.41
C GLN A 372 -6.00 7.31 3.53
N TRP A 373 -6.64 6.81 2.46
CA TRP A 373 -7.39 7.63 1.50
C TRP A 373 -8.51 8.44 2.16
N LYS A 374 -9.34 7.77 2.97
CA LYS A 374 -10.47 8.34 3.72
C LYS A 374 -10.84 7.41 4.87
N GLN A 375 -11.37 7.95 5.97
CA GLN A 375 -11.83 7.19 7.13
C GLN A 375 -13.24 7.66 7.52
N ALA A 376 -14.12 6.71 7.86
CA ALA A 376 -15.47 7.05 8.29
C ALA A 376 -15.51 7.48 9.76
N CYS A 377 -16.51 8.25 10.12
CA CYS A 377 -16.81 8.63 11.50
C CYS A 377 -17.12 7.42 12.39
N GLY A 378 -17.72 6.36 11.84
CA GLY A 378 -18.02 5.13 12.58
C GLY A 378 -16.88 4.12 12.64
N ASP A 379 -15.74 4.40 12.01
CA ASP A 379 -14.58 3.51 11.98
C ASP A 379 -14.08 3.22 13.42
N PRO A 380 -13.73 1.96 13.77
CA PRO A 380 -13.17 1.61 15.08
C PRO A 380 -12.03 2.52 15.56
N HIS A 381 -11.18 3.00 14.67
CA HIS A 381 -10.11 3.95 14.99
C HIS A 381 -10.65 5.32 15.43
N SER A 382 -11.78 5.76 14.87
CA SER A 382 -12.46 6.99 15.25
C SER A 382 -13.21 6.82 16.58
N ILE A 383 -13.83 5.66 16.81
CA ILE A 383 -14.64 5.38 18.01
C ILE A 383 -13.78 5.09 19.23
N GLY A 384 -12.71 4.29 19.07
CA GLY A 384 -11.68 3.99 20.06
C GLY A 384 -12.10 3.08 21.23
N ILE A 385 -13.25 3.32 21.84
CA ILE A 385 -13.78 2.59 23.01
C ILE A 385 -15.29 2.34 22.87
N PRO A 386 -15.86 1.34 23.57
CA PRO A 386 -17.29 1.06 23.48
C PRO A 386 -18.13 2.27 23.91
N GLY A 387 -19.09 2.68 23.08
CA GLY A 387 -19.90 3.87 23.27
C GLY A 387 -19.16 5.19 22.99
N GLY A 388 -17.95 5.13 22.44
CA GLY A 388 -17.15 6.30 22.07
C GLY A 388 -17.80 7.14 20.97
N SER A 389 -17.39 8.40 20.88
CA SER A 389 -17.76 9.30 19.78
C SER A 389 -16.52 9.64 18.95
N PRO A 390 -16.65 9.77 17.62
CA PRO A 390 -15.54 10.22 16.80
C PRO A 390 -15.11 11.64 17.15
N PRO A 391 -13.82 12.00 16.95
CA PRO A 391 -13.38 13.39 16.92
C PRO A 391 -14.21 14.21 15.92
N SER A 392 -14.43 15.50 16.19
CA SER A 392 -15.19 16.37 15.28
C SER A 392 -14.55 16.54 13.91
N LEU A 393 -13.24 16.30 13.80
CA LEU A 393 -12.47 16.36 12.57
C LEU A 393 -11.51 15.17 12.53
N LEU A 394 -11.61 14.38 11.47
CA LEU A 394 -10.65 13.35 11.12
C LEU A 394 -9.64 13.92 10.12
N ILE A 395 -8.36 13.60 10.32
CA ILE A 395 -7.26 14.05 9.47
C ILE A 395 -6.54 12.81 8.92
N HIS A 396 -6.80 12.51 7.65
CA HIS A 396 -6.13 11.46 6.88
C HIS A 396 -5.51 12.10 5.64
N LEU A 397 -5.56 11.48 4.46
CA LEU A 397 -5.27 12.23 3.22
C LEU A 397 -6.30 13.35 2.98
N ARG A 398 -7.50 13.19 3.55
CA ARG A 398 -8.61 14.15 3.53
C ARG A 398 -8.99 14.58 4.93
N TYR A 399 -9.58 15.76 5.00
CA TYR A 399 -10.34 16.21 6.15
C TYR A 399 -11.76 15.65 6.06
N SER A 400 -12.25 15.07 7.15
CA SER A 400 -13.64 14.63 7.26
C SER A 400 -14.25 15.11 8.58
N ALA A 401 -15.34 15.87 8.51
CA ALA A 401 -16.03 16.33 9.72
C ALA A 401 -17.04 15.28 10.21
N CYS A 402 -17.11 15.13 11.53
CA CYS A 402 -18.01 14.19 12.19
C CYS A 402 -18.96 14.88 13.18
N PRO A 403 -20.17 14.32 13.39
CA PRO A 403 -20.74 13.18 12.66
C PRO A 403 -21.20 13.57 11.24
N GLY A 404 -21.40 12.58 10.37
CA GLY A 404 -22.00 12.77 9.04
C GLY A 404 -21.03 12.69 7.86
N ASP A 405 -19.76 12.38 8.11
CA ASP A 405 -18.79 12.05 7.06
C ASP A 405 -18.65 13.14 5.99
N VAL A 406 -18.67 14.41 6.41
CA VAL A 406 -18.59 15.54 5.48
C VAL A 406 -17.16 15.68 4.98
N ASP A 407 -16.91 15.35 3.70
CA ASP A 407 -15.62 15.56 3.04
C ASP A 407 -15.33 17.06 2.92
N LEU A 408 -14.28 17.52 3.60
CA LEU A 408 -13.80 18.90 3.57
C LEU A 408 -12.62 19.10 2.60
N GLY A 409 -12.32 18.08 1.79
CA GLY A 409 -11.27 18.09 0.80
C GLY A 409 -9.94 17.55 1.32
N PHE A 410 -8.94 17.60 0.43
CA PHE A 410 -7.59 17.13 0.73
C PHE A 410 -6.89 17.98 1.79
N VAL A 411 -6.03 17.33 2.58
CA VAL A 411 -5.07 18.03 3.44
C VAL A 411 -3.92 18.55 2.55
N PRO A 412 -3.76 19.88 2.41
CA PRO A 412 -2.79 20.45 1.47
C PRO A 412 -1.35 20.04 1.75
N GLU A 413 -0.97 19.95 3.03
CA GLU A 413 0.37 19.63 3.48
C GLU A 413 0.80 18.21 3.07
N TRP A 414 -0.15 17.26 3.10
CA TRP A 414 0.05 15.89 2.66
C TRP A 414 0.11 15.81 1.13
N VAL A 415 -0.87 16.38 0.44
CA VAL A 415 -0.95 16.31 -1.02
C VAL A 415 0.25 16.96 -1.69
N GLU A 416 0.78 18.06 -1.14
CA GLU A 416 1.98 18.69 -1.66
C GLU A 416 3.16 17.71 -1.77
N VAL A 417 3.34 16.84 -0.76
CA VAL A 417 4.47 15.89 -0.71
C VAL A 417 4.14 14.58 -1.42
N LEU A 418 2.95 14.04 -1.21
CA LEU A 418 2.54 12.74 -1.77
C LEU A 418 2.29 12.80 -3.29
N SER A 419 1.93 13.96 -3.83
CA SER A 419 1.73 14.15 -5.27
C SER A 419 3.01 14.57 -6.02
N ARG A 420 4.19 14.50 -5.39
CA ARG A 420 5.46 14.98 -5.96
C ARG A 420 5.80 14.28 -7.28
N PRO A 421 6.58 14.92 -8.18
CA PRO A 421 7.06 14.25 -9.38
C PRO A 421 7.81 12.96 -9.07
N TYR A 422 7.69 11.94 -9.91
CA TYR A 422 8.50 10.72 -9.77
C TYR A 422 8.49 9.88 -11.05
N PRO A 423 9.50 9.01 -11.27
CA PRO A 423 9.41 7.96 -12.27
C PRO A 423 8.41 6.90 -11.82
N ARG A 424 7.32 6.74 -12.57
CA ARG A 424 6.39 5.61 -12.38
C ARG A 424 7.02 4.31 -12.85
N ALA A 425 7.73 4.34 -13.97
CA ALA A 425 8.49 3.22 -14.51
C ALA A 425 9.71 3.70 -15.31
N VAL A 426 10.85 3.01 -15.20
CA VAL A 426 12.07 3.33 -15.94
C VAL A 426 12.69 2.07 -16.56
N PRO A 427 13.18 2.10 -17.82
CA PRO A 427 13.88 0.95 -18.41
C PRO A 427 15.11 0.56 -17.59
N GLY A 428 15.27 -0.76 -17.38
CA GLY A 428 16.38 -1.30 -16.60
C GLY A 428 16.26 -0.88 -15.14
N ARG A 429 17.36 -0.38 -14.57
CA ARG A 429 17.50 -0.11 -13.14
C ARG A 429 17.63 1.38 -12.85
N LEU A 430 16.91 1.84 -11.84
CA LEU A 430 17.06 3.13 -11.21
C LEU A 430 18.28 3.11 -10.27
N VAL A 431 19.22 4.01 -10.50
CA VAL A 431 20.48 4.11 -9.75
C VAL A 431 20.40 5.20 -8.69
N THR A 432 19.91 6.38 -9.07
CA THR A 432 19.65 7.49 -8.13
C THR A 432 18.31 8.13 -8.43
N LEU A 433 17.66 8.63 -7.39
CA LEU A 433 16.43 9.41 -7.49
C LEU A 433 16.46 10.50 -6.42
N SER A 434 16.07 11.70 -6.82
CA SER A 434 15.78 12.83 -5.93
C SER A 434 14.58 13.57 -6.49
N SER A 435 13.49 13.63 -5.74
CA SER A 435 12.38 14.52 -6.00
C SER A 435 12.04 15.39 -4.80
N ASP A 436 12.11 16.70 -5.03
CA ASP A 436 11.79 17.69 -4.01
C ASP A 436 10.52 18.46 -4.41
N PRO A 437 9.40 18.28 -3.67
CA PRO A 437 8.14 18.95 -3.98
C PRO A 437 8.15 20.46 -3.69
N LYS A 438 9.09 20.96 -2.87
CA LYS A 438 9.26 22.38 -2.52
C LYS A 438 10.18 23.11 -3.50
N ARG A 439 11.25 22.45 -3.93
CA ARG A 439 12.17 22.99 -4.94
C ARG A 439 11.68 22.79 -6.37
N ALA A 440 10.62 22.00 -6.54
CA ALA A 440 10.15 21.56 -7.84
C ALA A 440 11.32 20.90 -8.60
N GLU A 441 11.83 19.79 -8.09
CA GLU A 441 12.94 19.09 -8.73
C GLU A 441 12.60 17.61 -8.91
N LEU A 442 12.95 17.07 -10.06
CA LEU A 442 13.09 15.63 -10.28
C LEU A 442 14.37 15.38 -11.04
N VAL A 443 15.30 14.70 -10.40
CA VAL A 443 16.54 14.20 -10.98
C VAL A 443 16.60 12.71 -10.75
N LEU A 444 16.90 11.96 -11.80
CA LEU A 444 17.12 10.53 -11.70
C LEU A 444 18.22 10.07 -12.65
N GLU A 445 18.92 9.03 -12.24
CA GLU A 445 19.88 8.31 -13.07
C GLU A 445 19.47 6.85 -13.12
N GLY A 446 19.65 6.23 -14.28
CA GLY A 446 19.37 4.82 -14.46
C GLY A 446 20.27 4.21 -15.52
N GLU A 447 20.22 2.89 -15.56
CA GLU A 447 20.98 2.08 -16.49
C GLU A 447 20.06 1.08 -17.19
N THR A 448 20.17 0.97 -18.50
CA THR A 448 19.43 -0.01 -19.28
C THR A 448 20.30 -0.62 -20.38
N ALA A 449 20.23 -1.94 -20.52
CA ALA A 449 20.90 -2.67 -21.60
C ALA A 449 20.22 -2.45 -22.96
N GLN A 450 18.92 -2.15 -22.97
CA GLN A 450 18.13 -1.91 -24.18
C GLN A 450 17.44 -0.55 -24.12
N PRO A 451 17.37 0.20 -25.22
CA PRO A 451 16.58 1.42 -25.28
C PRO A 451 15.12 1.15 -24.88
N GLY A 452 14.51 2.09 -24.16
CA GLY A 452 13.13 1.96 -23.72
C GLY A 452 12.52 3.28 -23.29
N TRP A 453 11.26 3.24 -22.89
CA TRP A 453 10.50 4.42 -22.48
C TRP A 453 10.35 4.50 -20.97
N ALA A 454 10.98 5.50 -20.36
CA ALA A 454 10.65 5.94 -19.01
C ALA A 454 9.30 6.65 -19.00
N ASP A 455 8.57 6.53 -17.90
CA ASP A 455 7.26 7.10 -17.65
C ASP A 455 7.29 7.89 -16.34
N LEU A 456 7.11 9.20 -16.43
CA LEU A 456 7.21 10.14 -15.32
C LEU A 456 5.86 10.77 -15.03
N TRP A 457 5.57 10.98 -13.75
CA TRP A 457 4.49 11.84 -13.27
C TRP A 457 5.02 13.21 -12.88
N VAL A 458 4.25 14.25 -13.20
CA VAL A 458 4.49 15.63 -12.75
C VAL A 458 3.15 16.29 -12.39
N PRO A 459 2.96 16.82 -11.17
CA PRO A 459 1.73 17.50 -10.80
C PRO A 459 1.63 18.88 -11.47
N ARG A 460 0.40 19.26 -11.87
CA ARG A 460 0.12 20.50 -12.61
C ARG A 460 0.58 21.76 -11.86
N ARG A 461 0.57 21.71 -10.53
CA ARG A 461 0.98 22.81 -9.65
C ARG A 461 2.42 23.29 -9.89
N LEU A 462 3.27 22.49 -10.53
CA LEU A 462 4.65 22.87 -10.85
C LEU A 462 4.80 23.57 -12.21
N GLY A 463 3.75 23.63 -13.02
CA GLY A 463 3.80 24.19 -14.36
C GLY A 463 4.15 23.17 -15.45
N PHE A 464 4.29 23.64 -16.68
CA PHE A 464 4.53 22.77 -17.83
C PHE A 464 5.95 22.17 -17.78
N PRO A 465 6.13 20.84 -17.88
CA PRO A 465 7.42 20.20 -17.70
C PRO A 465 8.28 20.17 -18.96
N PHE A 466 9.58 20.31 -18.77
CA PHE A 466 10.62 20.00 -19.73
C PHE A 466 11.55 18.94 -19.17
N VAL A 467 11.99 18.01 -20.02
CA VAL A 467 12.98 16.98 -19.65
C VAL A 467 14.26 17.24 -20.40
N THR A 468 15.37 17.24 -19.67
CA THR A 468 16.72 17.36 -20.23
C THR A 468 17.64 16.33 -19.57
N GLY A 469 18.77 16.05 -20.20
CA GLY A 469 19.82 15.24 -19.60
C GLY A 469 20.58 14.39 -20.61
N ASP A 470 21.28 13.37 -20.12
CA ASP A 470 22.14 12.50 -20.90
C ASP A 470 21.44 11.17 -21.20
N GLY A 471 21.72 10.58 -22.37
CA GLY A 471 21.06 9.35 -22.79
C GLY A 471 19.58 9.51 -23.14
N VAL A 472 19.10 10.76 -23.28
CA VAL A 472 17.71 11.12 -23.61
C VAL A 472 17.49 11.17 -25.12
N GLY A 473 16.43 10.50 -25.58
CA GLY A 473 15.93 10.53 -26.95
C GLY A 473 14.66 11.36 -27.06
N GLU A 474 13.62 10.79 -27.69
CA GLU A 474 12.32 11.45 -27.83
C GLU A 474 11.62 11.68 -26.48
N VAL A 475 10.94 12.82 -26.36
CA VAL A 475 10.14 13.19 -25.18
C VAL A 475 8.71 13.51 -25.63
N SER A 476 7.75 12.82 -25.02
CA SER A 476 6.32 13.06 -25.21
C SER A 476 5.69 13.48 -23.89
N VAL A 477 4.97 14.60 -23.89
CA VAL A 477 4.28 15.15 -22.71
C VAL A 477 2.79 15.12 -22.98
N GLN A 478 2.04 14.40 -22.14
CA GLN A 478 0.59 14.34 -22.19
C GLN A 478 0.01 15.03 -20.96
N MET A 479 -0.88 15.99 -21.17
CA MET A 479 -1.68 16.56 -20.08
C MET A 479 -2.73 15.54 -19.66
N VAL A 480 -2.85 15.32 -18.34
CA VAL A 480 -3.84 14.44 -17.73
C VAL A 480 -4.54 15.18 -16.58
N PRO A 481 -5.63 14.63 -16.00
CA PRO A 481 -6.17 15.18 -14.76
C PRO A 481 -5.09 15.35 -13.69
N GLY A 482 -5.05 16.52 -13.05
CA GLY A 482 -4.11 16.85 -11.98
C GLY A 482 -2.64 17.10 -12.37
N GLY A 483 -2.20 16.75 -13.59
CA GLY A 483 -0.79 16.90 -13.97
C GLY A 483 -0.44 16.51 -15.39
N TYR A 484 0.76 15.97 -15.55
CA TYR A 484 1.33 15.55 -16.81
C TYR A 484 1.93 14.15 -16.67
N ARG A 485 1.76 13.35 -17.71
CA ARG A 485 2.49 12.11 -17.93
C ARG A 485 3.53 12.34 -19.00
N ILE A 486 4.77 12.00 -18.70
CA ILE A 486 5.89 12.22 -19.61
C ILE A 486 6.51 10.88 -19.97
N ARG A 487 6.55 10.59 -21.27
CA ARG A 487 7.29 9.45 -21.80
C ARG A 487 8.62 9.94 -22.35
N VAL A 488 9.71 9.33 -21.91
CA VAL A 488 11.08 9.71 -22.29
C VAL A 488 11.81 8.47 -22.80
N GLU A 489 12.26 8.50 -24.05
CA GLU A 489 13.14 7.46 -24.57
C GLU A 489 14.51 7.60 -23.90
N VAL A 490 15.03 6.50 -23.36
CA VAL A 490 16.34 6.45 -22.70
C VAL A 490 17.16 5.26 -23.20
N ARG A 491 18.50 5.39 -23.17
CA ARG A 491 19.44 4.34 -23.62
C ARG A 491 20.73 4.33 -22.81
N GLY A 492 21.28 3.13 -22.57
CA GLY A 492 22.53 2.95 -21.83
C GLY A 492 22.42 3.50 -20.42
N ASN A 493 23.45 4.20 -19.97
CA ASN A 493 23.39 5.01 -18.76
C ASN A 493 22.75 6.35 -19.10
N TYR A 494 21.67 6.70 -18.41
CA TYR A 494 20.92 7.92 -18.64
C TYR A 494 20.75 8.73 -17.37
N ARG A 495 20.61 10.03 -17.54
CA ARG A 495 20.27 10.98 -16.49
C ARG A 495 19.12 11.84 -16.98
N LEU A 496 18.02 11.89 -16.24
CA LEU A 496 16.90 12.79 -16.51
C LEU A 496 16.86 13.88 -15.46
N GLN A 497 16.57 15.10 -15.90
CA GLN A 497 16.28 16.23 -15.05
C GLN A 497 15.09 16.99 -15.61
N THR A 498 14.10 17.23 -14.76
CA THR A 498 12.94 18.04 -15.12
C THR A 498 13.14 19.50 -14.73
N SER A 499 12.63 20.41 -15.56
CA SER A 499 12.43 21.82 -15.23
C SER A 499 11.03 22.25 -15.67
N TRP A 500 10.55 23.41 -15.21
CA TRP A 500 9.17 23.83 -15.45
C TRP A 500 9.08 25.31 -15.82
N LEU A 501 8.16 25.68 -16.70
CA LEU A 501 7.81 27.09 -16.94
C LEU A 501 6.88 27.57 -15.82
N GLY A 502 7.36 28.50 -14.99
CA GLY A 502 6.54 29.20 -14.00
C GLY A 502 7.03 29.15 -12.54
N GLY A 503 8.28 28.75 -12.30
CA GLY A 503 8.95 28.85 -10.99
C GLY A 503 10.00 29.94 -10.96
#